data_AF-A0A915XNY3-F1
#
_entry.id   AF-A0A915XNY3-F1
#
_cell.length_a   1.000
_cell.length_b   1.000
_cell.length_c   1.000
_cell.angle_alpha   90.00
_cell.angle_beta   90.00
_cell.angle_gamma   90.00
#
_symmetry.space_group_name_H-M   'P 1'
#
loop_
_entity.id
_entity.type
_entity.pdbx_description
1 polymer ?
#
loop_
_entity_poly.entity_id
_entity_poly.type
_entity_poly.pdbx_seq_one_letter_code
_entity_poly.pdbx_strand_id
1 'polypeptide(L)'
;MKHAIQLGLVVLLAASAACSSNSNPVSPSGTPGSGAVAAVPEGTPTLKASVPSSPAPESGATTTLGPSNTIPVTLSVANATATHVSTVAVAHRFQLFEGSTLLAEPLVPAGNGRTSWTVTSQLKFDTTYTWRVRAEYGDAYAQWSPNWTFRTPAAPVSGANRTPDPAPGTRLPLPNRSNVVNAAFAARPDLVRRSCQEHGGTWEFMDYLVDELRKEDNRWGYNGKRGNANDPSQDIVDYHYGAGPSNLSTSVYIIDIMFGHCGNSPSPAWIDQTAVTINSGTIGRWIGRGRFVN
;
A
#
# COMPACT_ATOMS: atom_id res chain seq x y z
N MET A 1 33.30 2.32 -89.32
CA MET A 1 32.30 3.06 -88.53
C MET A 1 32.84 3.23 -87.12
N LYS A 2 32.96 4.50 -86.73
CA LYS A 2 33.21 5.09 -85.40
C LYS A 2 34.43 4.56 -84.62
N HIS A 3 35.51 5.33 -84.79
CA HIS A 3 36.81 5.24 -84.12
C HIS A 3 36.79 5.83 -82.72
N ALA A 4 37.55 5.18 -81.83
CA ALA A 4 37.99 5.68 -80.54
C ALA A 4 39.11 6.72 -80.71
N ILE A 5 39.05 7.81 -79.94
CA ILE A 5 40.19 8.72 -79.72
C ILE A 5 40.24 9.05 -78.23
N GLN A 6 41.34 8.64 -77.58
CA GLN A 6 41.77 9.10 -76.26
C GLN A 6 42.66 10.35 -76.42
N LEU A 7 42.39 11.38 -75.62
CA LEU A 7 43.35 12.38 -75.12
C LEU A 7 42.97 12.53 -73.63
N GLY A 8 43.82 12.41 -72.61
CA GLY A 8 45.22 12.78 -72.51
C GLY A 8 45.32 13.96 -71.54
N LEU A 9 45.39 13.70 -70.22
CA LEU A 9 45.78 14.70 -69.23
C LEU A 9 46.89 14.13 -68.34
N VAL A 10 48.05 14.78 -68.44
CA VAL A 10 49.29 14.54 -67.69
C VAL A 10 49.24 15.35 -66.39
N VAL A 11 49.51 14.73 -65.24
CA VAL A 11 50.08 15.40 -64.05
C VAL A 11 51.02 14.44 -63.31
N LEU A 12 52.20 14.97 -62.96
CA LEU A 12 53.39 14.31 -62.44
C LEU A 12 53.21 13.58 -61.08
N LEU A 13 53.96 12.48 -60.92
CA LEU A 13 54.40 11.96 -59.62
C LEU A 13 55.46 12.89 -59.00
N ALA A 14 55.30 13.23 -57.73
CA ALA A 14 56.39 13.54 -56.81
C ALA A 14 56.07 12.90 -55.44
N ALA A 15 57.02 12.16 -54.90
CA ALA A 15 56.90 11.45 -53.62
C ALA A 15 57.20 12.38 -52.43
N SER A 16 56.42 12.28 -51.36
CA SER A 16 56.89 12.58 -49.99
C SER A 16 55.93 12.05 -48.91
N ALA A 17 56.49 11.25 -48.01
CA ALA A 17 56.10 10.98 -46.62
C ALA A 17 54.61 10.71 -46.29
N ALA A 18 54.28 9.43 -46.10
CA ALA A 18 53.16 9.03 -45.27
C ALA A 18 53.50 9.31 -43.78
N CYS A 19 52.78 10.23 -43.15
CA CYS A 19 52.62 10.23 -41.69
C CYS A 19 51.29 9.58 -41.38
N SER A 20 51.30 8.28 -41.05
CA SER A 20 50.17 7.62 -40.41
C SER A 20 50.08 8.12 -38.97
N SER A 21 49.14 9.00 -38.66
CA SER A 21 48.77 9.26 -37.26
C SER A 21 47.83 8.15 -36.79
N ASN A 22 48.40 7.05 -36.29
CA ASN A 22 47.66 6.09 -35.47
C ASN A 22 47.28 6.76 -34.15
N SER A 23 46.12 7.40 -34.10
CA SER A 23 45.51 7.81 -32.83
C SER A 23 44.85 6.59 -32.19
N ASN A 24 45.66 5.71 -31.61
CA ASN A 24 45.16 4.79 -30.59
C ASN A 24 44.67 5.63 -29.40
N PRO A 25 43.52 5.33 -28.78
CA PRO A 25 43.11 6.02 -27.56
C PRO A 25 44.18 5.77 -26.49
N VAL A 26 44.78 6.85 -25.99
CA VAL A 26 45.72 6.81 -24.89
C VAL A 26 44.97 6.34 -23.64
N SER A 27 45.32 5.15 -23.16
CA SER A 27 45.02 4.78 -21.77
C SER A 27 45.83 5.71 -20.85
N PRO A 28 45.27 6.18 -19.73
CA PRO A 28 46.02 7.04 -18.82
C PRO A 28 47.28 6.30 -18.34
N SER A 29 48.43 6.95 -18.46
CA SER A 29 49.68 6.45 -17.88
C SER A 29 49.58 6.59 -16.37
N GLY A 30 49.41 5.47 -15.67
CA GLY A 30 49.50 5.44 -14.21
C GLY A 30 50.94 5.72 -13.80
N THR A 31 51.18 6.85 -13.15
CA THR A 31 52.39 7.05 -12.35
C THR A 31 52.41 5.96 -11.27
N PRO A 32 53.49 5.17 -11.09
CA PRO A 32 53.62 4.30 -9.92
C PRO A 32 53.99 5.17 -8.72
N GLY A 33 53.04 6.01 -8.30
CA GLY A 33 53.01 6.54 -6.96
C GLY A 33 52.27 5.53 -6.11
N SER A 34 52.85 5.15 -4.97
CA SER A 34 52.10 4.59 -3.85
C SER A 34 51.14 5.66 -3.29
N GLY A 35 50.26 6.19 -4.13
CA GLY A 35 49.13 6.97 -3.71
C GLY A 35 48.06 5.97 -3.33
N ALA A 36 47.78 5.88 -2.03
CA ALA A 36 46.54 5.25 -1.60
C ALA A 36 45.41 5.93 -2.39
N VAL A 37 44.77 5.20 -3.30
CA VAL A 37 43.45 5.58 -3.76
C VAL A 37 42.62 5.65 -2.49
N ALA A 38 42.30 6.88 -2.06
CA ALA A 38 41.48 7.07 -0.88
C ALA A 38 40.23 6.20 -1.06
N ALA A 39 39.95 5.35 -0.07
CA ALA A 39 38.74 4.56 -0.08
C ALA A 39 37.57 5.52 -0.34
N VAL A 40 36.76 5.19 -1.34
CA VAL A 40 35.51 5.90 -1.58
C VAL A 40 34.77 5.94 -0.23
N PRO A 41 34.44 7.11 0.32
CA PRO A 41 33.80 7.19 1.62
C PRO A 41 32.59 6.26 1.67
N GLU A 42 32.46 5.49 2.75
CA GLU A 42 31.30 4.62 2.95
C GLU A 42 30.01 5.43 2.75
N GLY A 43 29.11 4.92 1.90
CA GLY A 43 27.87 5.59 1.54
C GLY A 43 27.91 6.44 0.27
N THR A 44 29.06 6.55 -0.42
CA THR A 44 29.11 7.21 -1.74
C THR A 44 28.49 6.30 -2.81
N PRO A 45 27.48 6.75 -3.57
CA PRO A 45 26.85 5.95 -4.61
C PRO A 45 27.84 5.49 -5.70
N THR A 46 27.87 4.20 -5.98
CA THR A 46 28.74 3.56 -6.99
C THR A 46 27.97 3.09 -8.22
N LEU A 47 26.65 3.01 -8.15
CA LEU A 47 25.76 2.67 -9.26
C LEU A 47 25.16 3.94 -9.88
N LYS A 48 25.34 4.12 -11.19
CA LYS A 48 24.63 5.14 -11.97
C LYS A 48 23.24 4.62 -12.34
N ALA A 49 22.26 4.91 -11.50
CA ALA A 49 20.85 4.64 -11.75
C ALA A 49 20.01 5.84 -11.31
N SER A 50 18.80 5.95 -11.85
CA SER A 50 17.82 6.93 -11.38
C SER A 50 17.46 6.71 -9.91
N VAL A 51 17.17 7.79 -9.21
CA VAL A 51 16.70 7.73 -7.82
C VAL A 51 15.27 7.20 -7.83
N PRO A 52 14.92 6.18 -7.02
CA PRO A 52 13.55 5.71 -6.91
C PRO A 52 12.57 6.83 -6.57
N SER A 53 11.39 6.80 -7.18
CA SER A 53 10.39 7.86 -7.10
C SER A 53 8.95 7.30 -7.06
N SER A 54 7.96 8.20 -6.97
CA SER A 54 6.53 7.87 -6.91
C SER A 54 6.19 6.91 -5.76
N PRO A 55 6.47 7.30 -4.50
CA PRO A 55 6.21 6.46 -3.33
C PRO A 55 4.72 6.14 -3.22
N ALA A 56 4.43 4.89 -2.86
CA ALA A 56 3.13 4.45 -2.38
C ALA A 56 3.35 3.71 -1.04
N PRO A 57 2.67 4.10 0.05
CA PRO A 57 1.80 5.25 0.18
C PRO A 57 2.51 6.57 -0.17
N GLU A 58 1.74 7.57 -0.62
CA GLU A 58 2.28 8.92 -0.83
C GLU A 58 2.84 9.46 0.48
N SER A 59 3.87 10.31 0.41
CA SER A 59 4.48 10.85 1.62
C SER A 59 3.49 11.68 2.43
N GLY A 60 3.33 11.36 3.70
CA GLY A 60 2.36 11.96 4.61
C GLY A 60 1.00 11.26 4.63
N ALA A 61 0.79 10.21 3.83
CA ALA A 61 -0.47 9.48 3.81
C ALA A 61 -0.72 8.73 5.12
N THR A 62 -1.98 8.70 5.55
CA THR A 62 -2.44 7.77 6.59
C THR A 62 -2.86 6.47 5.92
N THR A 63 -2.22 5.37 6.33
CA THR A 63 -2.55 4.01 5.86
C THR A 63 -3.86 3.53 6.46
N THR A 64 -4.49 2.56 5.81
CA THR A 64 -5.72 1.93 6.28
C THR A 64 -5.42 0.56 6.87
N LEU A 65 -6.34 0.04 7.67
CA LEU A 65 -6.30 -1.36 8.03
C LEU A 65 -6.55 -2.22 6.79
N GLY A 66 -5.86 -3.34 6.71
CA GLY A 66 -6.04 -4.29 5.63
C GLY A 66 -7.38 -5.02 5.70
N PRO A 67 -7.73 -5.82 4.68
CA PRO A 67 -8.96 -6.63 4.69
C PRO A 67 -9.11 -7.54 5.92
N SER A 68 -7.99 -8.04 6.45
CA SER A 68 -7.92 -8.89 7.66
C SER A 68 -7.64 -8.09 8.95
N ASN A 69 -7.79 -6.77 8.90
CA ASN A 69 -7.46 -5.84 9.97
C ASN A 69 -6.07 -6.01 10.59
N THR A 70 -5.12 -6.40 9.77
CA THR A 70 -3.73 -6.14 10.07
C THR A 70 -3.43 -4.69 9.68
N ILE A 71 -2.24 -4.20 10.03
CA ILE A 71 -1.69 -2.99 9.42
C ILE A 71 -0.74 -3.45 8.29
N PRO A 72 -1.23 -4.04 7.17
CA PRO A 72 -0.33 -4.41 6.08
C PRO A 72 0.04 -3.13 5.35
N VAL A 73 1.23 -2.63 5.61
CA VAL A 73 1.77 -1.53 4.82
C VAL A 73 2.60 -2.13 3.71
N THR A 74 2.15 -1.95 2.47
CA THR A 74 2.97 -2.23 1.30
C THR A 74 3.61 -0.95 0.83
N LEU A 75 4.94 -0.86 0.97
CA LEU A 75 5.74 0.24 0.46
C LEU A 75 6.13 -0.08 -0.98
N SER A 76 5.97 0.88 -1.89
CA SER A 76 6.22 0.67 -3.30
C SER A 76 6.79 1.92 -3.96
N VAL A 77 7.65 1.73 -4.94
CA VAL A 77 8.23 2.80 -5.78
C VAL A 77 8.22 2.40 -7.24
N ALA A 78 8.29 3.40 -8.12
CA ALA A 78 8.67 3.17 -9.51
C ALA A 78 10.08 2.57 -9.57
N ASN A 79 10.30 1.62 -10.48
CA ASN A 79 11.61 1.00 -10.62
C ASN A 79 12.67 2.04 -10.99
N ALA A 80 13.84 1.91 -10.37
CA ALA A 80 15.01 2.63 -10.80
C ALA A 80 15.52 2.02 -12.11
N THR A 81 16.13 2.87 -12.93
CA THR A 81 16.67 2.51 -14.24
C THR A 81 18.15 2.82 -14.27
N ALA A 82 18.98 1.86 -14.68
CA ALA A 82 20.41 2.11 -14.86
C ALA A 82 20.61 3.11 -16.03
N THR A 83 21.47 4.10 -15.83
CA THR A 83 21.59 5.27 -16.72
C THR A 83 22.03 4.92 -18.14
N HIS A 84 22.81 3.86 -18.31
CA HIS A 84 23.41 3.49 -19.59
C HIS A 84 22.87 2.18 -20.18
N VAL A 85 22.03 1.44 -19.44
CA VAL A 85 21.46 0.16 -19.88
C VAL A 85 20.06 -0.02 -19.27
N SER A 86 19.02 0.08 -20.09
CA SER A 86 17.62 -0.02 -19.63
C SER A 86 17.11 -1.45 -19.49
N THR A 87 17.86 -2.46 -19.96
CA THR A 87 17.49 -3.88 -19.91
C THR A 87 17.89 -4.59 -18.62
N VAL A 88 18.70 -3.94 -17.78
CA VAL A 88 19.16 -4.52 -16.51
C VAL A 88 18.20 -4.11 -15.39
N ALA A 89 17.52 -5.09 -14.82
CA ALA A 89 16.75 -4.92 -13.60
C ALA A 89 17.69 -4.75 -12.40
N VAL A 90 17.44 -3.73 -11.58
CA VAL A 90 18.17 -3.46 -10.34
C VAL A 90 17.27 -3.73 -9.14
N ALA A 91 17.81 -4.37 -8.11
CA ALA A 91 17.06 -4.62 -6.89
C ALA A 91 16.93 -3.34 -6.06
N HIS A 92 16.01 -3.31 -5.10
CA HIS A 92 15.71 -2.14 -4.28
C HIS A 92 15.89 -2.46 -2.81
N ARG A 93 16.80 -1.75 -2.14
CA ARG A 93 16.93 -1.82 -0.69
C ARG A 93 16.03 -0.78 -0.06
N PHE A 94 15.04 -1.26 0.70
CA PHE A 94 14.16 -0.42 1.51
C PHE A 94 14.77 -0.22 2.90
N GLN A 95 14.40 0.86 3.57
CA GLN A 95 14.59 1.02 5.00
C GLN A 95 13.33 1.64 5.62
N LEU A 96 12.88 1.09 6.75
CA LEU A 96 11.75 1.56 7.54
C LEU A 96 12.21 1.97 8.93
N PHE A 97 11.74 3.11 9.41
CA PHE A 97 12.14 3.71 10.68
C PHE A 97 10.94 4.11 11.54
N GLU A 98 11.08 3.92 12.85
CA GLU A 98 10.29 4.59 13.89
C GLU A 98 11.19 5.61 14.60
N GLY A 99 10.95 6.91 14.39
CA GLY A 99 11.90 7.94 14.78
C GLY A 99 13.27 7.72 14.12
N SER A 100 14.32 7.51 14.91
CA SER A 100 15.66 7.15 14.44
C SER A 100 15.94 5.64 14.44
N THR A 101 15.03 4.81 14.94
CA THR A 101 15.24 3.37 15.07
C THR A 101 14.93 2.67 13.74
N LEU A 102 15.89 1.94 13.18
CA LEU A 102 15.69 1.10 12.00
C LEU A 102 14.89 -0.16 12.39
N LEU A 103 13.73 -0.35 11.75
CA LEU A 103 12.85 -1.50 12.00
C LEU A 103 13.06 -2.64 11.02
N ALA A 104 13.38 -2.33 9.76
CA ALA A 104 13.57 -3.32 8.71
C ALA A 104 14.31 -2.72 7.49
N GLU A 105 15.08 -3.55 6.79
CA GLU A 105 15.84 -3.13 5.61
C GLU A 105 16.01 -4.21 4.50
N PRO A 106 14.91 -4.70 3.91
CA PRO A 106 15.00 -5.76 2.92
C PRO A 106 15.57 -5.28 1.58
N LEU A 107 16.25 -6.19 0.89
CA LEU A 107 16.57 -6.07 -0.53
C LEU A 107 15.51 -6.83 -1.34
N VAL A 108 14.80 -6.12 -2.21
CA VAL A 108 13.67 -6.66 -2.98
C VAL A 108 14.01 -6.65 -4.48
N PRO A 109 13.88 -7.78 -5.20
CA PRO A 109 14.06 -7.82 -6.64
C PRO A 109 13.10 -6.86 -7.38
N ALA A 110 13.53 -6.37 -8.54
CA ALA A 110 12.69 -5.47 -9.34
C ALA A 110 11.37 -6.17 -9.74
N GLY A 111 10.24 -5.51 -9.49
CA GLY A 111 8.94 -5.94 -10.01
C GLY A 111 8.68 -5.44 -11.44
N ASN A 112 7.47 -5.66 -11.94
CA ASN A 112 7.07 -5.14 -13.26
C ASN A 112 6.69 -3.65 -13.17
N GLY A 113 7.62 -2.76 -13.54
CA GLY A 113 7.45 -1.30 -13.51
C GLY A 113 7.50 -0.66 -12.13
N ARG A 114 7.06 -1.37 -11.09
CA ARG A 114 7.18 -0.98 -9.67
C ARG A 114 7.76 -2.12 -8.85
N THR A 115 8.44 -1.75 -7.78
CA THR A 115 8.97 -2.68 -6.78
C THR A 115 8.28 -2.43 -5.46
N SER A 116 7.81 -3.49 -4.82
CA SER A 116 6.92 -3.43 -3.66
C SER A 116 7.40 -4.35 -2.56
N TRP A 117 7.34 -3.87 -1.32
CA TRP A 117 7.65 -4.60 -0.11
C TRP A 117 6.49 -4.52 0.88
N THR A 118 5.99 -5.67 1.32
CA THR A 118 5.01 -5.74 2.41
C THR A 118 5.73 -5.82 3.75
N VAL A 119 5.49 -4.83 4.61
CA VAL A 119 6.03 -4.76 5.96
C VAL A 119 5.42 -5.88 6.81
N THR A 120 6.27 -6.73 7.37
CA THR A 120 5.87 -7.86 8.22
C THR A 120 5.94 -7.55 9.72
N SER A 121 6.69 -6.51 10.10
CA SER A 121 6.79 -6.06 11.48
C SER A 121 5.44 -5.52 11.95
N GLN A 122 5.07 -5.84 13.19
CA GLN A 122 3.88 -5.26 13.81
C GLN A 122 4.12 -3.76 14.04
N LEU A 123 3.37 -2.93 13.34
CA LEU A 123 3.41 -1.48 13.50
C LEU A 123 2.47 -1.08 14.65
N LYS A 124 2.90 -0.11 15.46
CA LYS A 124 2.04 0.60 16.42
C LYS A 124 0.98 1.40 15.68
N PHE A 125 -0.21 1.50 16.27
CA PHE A 125 -1.28 2.38 15.80
C PHE A 125 -0.95 3.86 15.99
N ASP A 126 -1.61 4.72 15.24
CA ASP A 126 -1.53 6.18 15.28
C ASP A 126 -0.10 6.76 15.22
N THR A 127 0.83 6.00 14.64
CA THR A 127 2.27 6.26 14.69
C THR A 127 2.78 6.61 13.30
N THR A 128 3.60 7.66 13.21
CA THR A 128 4.26 8.06 11.96
C THR A 128 5.58 7.29 11.78
N TYR A 129 5.71 6.64 10.63
CA TYR A 129 6.93 5.95 10.22
C TYR A 129 7.60 6.70 9.08
N THR A 130 8.93 6.62 9.03
CA THR A 130 9.74 7.17 7.93
C THR A 130 10.33 6.03 7.13
N TRP A 131 10.42 6.17 5.82
CA TRP A 131 11.05 5.17 4.97
C TRP A 131 11.77 5.81 3.79
N ARG A 132 12.73 5.07 3.24
CA ARG A 132 13.48 5.43 2.04
C ARG A 132 13.89 4.17 1.28
N VAL A 133 14.32 4.34 0.04
CA VAL A 133 14.75 3.23 -0.81
C VAL A 133 15.87 3.64 -1.76
N ARG A 134 16.76 2.71 -2.09
CA ARG A 134 17.79 2.88 -3.13
C ARG A 134 17.86 1.67 -4.05
N ALA A 135 18.42 1.85 -5.24
CA ALA A 135 18.72 0.75 -6.15
C ALA A 135 20.07 0.09 -5.82
N GLU A 136 20.16 -1.23 -5.98
CA GLU A 136 21.37 -2.03 -5.79
C GLU A 136 21.54 -3.05 -6.95
N TYR A 137 22.80 -3.29 -7.33
CA TYR A 137 23.18 -4.31 -8.30
C TYR A 137 24.55 -4.88 -7.92
N GLY A 138 24.57 -6.14 -7.44
CA GLY A 138 25.76 -6.69 -6.78
C GLY A 138 26.13 -5.82 -5.56
N ASP A 139 27.41 -5.44 -5.47
CA ASP A 139 27.91 -4.56 -4.41
C ASP A 139 27.75 -3.06 -4.72
N ALA A 140 27.24 -2.72 -5.92
CA ALA A 140 27.04 -1.34 -6.33
C ALA A 140 25.67 -0.82 -5.90
N TYR A 141 25.60 0.44 -5.46
CA TYR A 141 24.36 1.06 -4.99
C TYR A 141 24.21 2.50 -5.47
N ALA A 142 22.96 2.89 -5.73
CA ALA A 142 22.61 4.24 -6.15
C ALA A 142 22.35 5.16 -4.95
N GLN A 143 22.07 6.43 -5.23
CA GLN A 143 21.66 7.39 -4.21
C GLN A 143 20.33 6.97 -3.57
N TRP A 144 20.21 7.18 -2.27
CA TRP A 144 18.94 7.06 -1.56
C TRP A 144 17.89 8.03 -2.10
N SER A 145 16.64 7.60 -2.10
CA SER A 145 15.51 8.51 -2.22
C SER A 145 15.49 9.56 -1.09
N PRO A 146 14.71 10.64 -1.23
CA PRO A 146 14.25 11.39 -0.07
C PRO A 146 13.57 10.48 0.94
N ASN A 147 13.51 10.93 2.19
CA ASN A 147 12.69 10.28 3.21
C ASN A 147 11.21 10.58 2.93
N TRP A 148 10.40 9.54 2.90
CA TRP A 148 8.95 9.64 2.86
C TRP A 148 8.36 9.18 4.18
N THR A 149 7.14 9.63 4.48
CA THR A 149 6.44 9.25 5.71
C THR A 149 5.10 8.63 5.42
N PHE A 150 4.62 7.79 6.33
CA PHE A 150 3.22 7.41 6.40
C PHE A 150 2.81 7.32 7.88
N ARG A 151 1.53 7.48 8.16
CA ARG A 151 0.96 7.28 9.50
C ARG A 151 0.12 6.00 9.52
N THR A 152 0.26 5.19 10.56
CA THR A 152 -0.68 4.07 10.80
C THR A 152 -2.02 4.60 11.29
N PRO A 153 -3.13 3.89 11.03
CA PRO A 153 -4.44 4.34 11.45
C PRO A 153 -4.56 4.38 12.98
N ALA A 154 -5.57 5.09 13.49
CA ALA A 154 -5.90 5.04 14.90
C ALA A 154 -6.25 3.61 15.36
N ALA A 155 -6.02 3.33 16.64
CA ALA A 155 -6.40 2.04 17.20
C ALA A 155 -7.93 1.87 17.14
N PRO A 156 -8.45 0.69 16.77
CA PRO A 156 -9.88 0.42 16.81
C PRO A 156 -10.45 0.63 18.22
N VAL A 157 -11.68 1.14 18.30
CA VAL A 157 -12.37 1.35 19.60
C VAL A 157 -12.88 0.01 20.11
N SER A 158 -12.20 -0.57 21.11
CA SER A 158 -12.61 -1.85 21.71
C SER A 158 -13.96 -1.77 22.43
N GLY A 159 -14.43 -0.57 22.77
CA GLY A 159 -15.71 -0.30 23.45
C GLY A 159 -15.69 -0.78 24.90
N ALA A 160 -15.52 0.16 25.85
CA ALA A 160 -15.43 -0.15 27.28
C ALA A 160 -16.77 -0.60 27.89
N ASN A 161 -17.89 -0.16 27.30
CA ASN A 161 -19.22 -0.54 27.74
C ASN A 161 -19.76 -1.70 26.88
N ARG A 162 -20.23 -2.75 27.56
CA ARG A 162 -21.02 -3.83 26.97
C ARG A 162 -22.36 -3.86 27.68
N THR A 163 -23.45 -3.76 26.93
CA THR A 163 -24.77 -4.01 27.53
C THR A 163 -24.77 -5.42 28.16
N PRO A 164 -25.32 -5.67 29.36
CA PRO A 164 -25.30 -6.99 29.97
C PRO A 164 -25.99 -8.07 29.13
N ASP A 165 -25.57 -9.32 29.31
CA ASP A 165 -26.17 -10.48 28.62
C ASP A 165 -27.63 -10.67 29.00
N PRO A 166 -28.48 -11.01 28.02
CA PRO A 166 -29.87 -11.34 28.29
C PRO A 166 -29.93 -12.71 28.99
N ALA A 167 -31.07 -13.01 29.62
CA ALA A 167 -31.31 -14.34 30.14
C ALA A 167 -31.24 -15.40 29.02
N PRO A 168 -30.83 -16.65 29.31
CA PRO A 168 -30.78 -17.71 28.30
C PRO A 168 -32.09 -17.83 27.50
N GLY A 169 -31.97 -17.90 26.18
CA GLY A 169 -33.13 -17.99 25.27
C GLY A 169 -33.85 -16.67 24.97
N THR A 170 -33.44 -15.56 25.60
CA THR A 170 -34.02 -14.24 25.32
C THR A 170 -33.12 -13.40 24.41
N ARG A 171 -33.72 -12.42 23.74
CA ARG A 171 -33.02 -11.48 22.85
C ARG A 171 -33.12 -10.09 23.44
N LEU A 172 -32.02 -9.36 23.37
CA LEU A 172 -32.05 -7.93 23.61
C LEU A 172 -32.81 -7.22 22.49
N PRO A 173 -33.46 -6.08 22.77
CA PRO A 173 -34.03 -5.26 21.71
C PRO A 173 -32.91 -4.68 20.83
N LEU A 174 -33.21 -4.47 19.54
CA LEU A 174 -32.33 -3.74 18.62
C LEU A 174 -32.23 -2.27 19.05
N PRO A 175 -31.04 -1.75 19.41
CA PRO A 175 -30.89 -0.32 19.67
C PRO A 175 -31.00 0.47 18.36
N ASN A 176 -31.85 1.49 18.30
CA ASN A 176 -31.88 2.41 17.16
C ASN A 176 -30.64 3.32 17.21
N ARG A 177 -29.78 3.25 16.19
CA ARG A 177 -28.59 4.10 16.03
C ARG A 177 -28.52 4.80 14.69
N SER A 178 -29.69 5.08 14.09
CA SER A 178 -29.78 5.87 12.86
C SER A 178 -29.12 7.26 12.99
N ASN A 179 -29.14 7.87 14.18
CA ASN A 179 -28.43 9.12 14.48
C ASN A 179 -26.90 8.98 14.33
N VAL A 180 -26.31 7.87 14.77
CA VAL A 180 -24.86 7.62 14.66
C VAL A 180 -24.48 7.42 13.19
N VAL A 181 -25.28 6.67 12.43
CA VAL A 181 -25.06 6.49 10.98
C VAL A 181 -25.13 7.84 10.26
N ASN A 182 -26.18 8.63 10.49
CA ASN A 182 -26.32 9.96 9.89
C ASN A 182 -25.14 10.88 10.23
N ALA A 183 -24.72 10.91 11.49
CA ALA A 183 -23.57 11.69 11.93
C ALA A 183 -22.27 11.23 11.26
N ALA A 184 -22.07 9.92 11.09
CA ALA A 184 -20.89 9.38 10.45
C ALA A 184 -20.80 9.75 8.96
N PHE A 185 -21.92 9.66 8.22
CA PHE A 185 -22.01 10.11 6.83
C PHE A 185 -21.70 11.60 6.69
N ALA A 186 -22.25 12.43 7.59
CA ALA A 186 -22.01 13.87 7.60
C ALA A 186 -20.55 14.22 7.95
N ALA A 187 -19.95 13.49 8.89
CA ALA A 187 -18.59 13.74 9.34
C ALA A 187 -17.54 13.31 8.32
N ARG A 188 -17.76 12.18 7.62
CA ARG A 188 -16.76 11.54 6.74
C ARG A 188 -17.29 11.26 5.32
N PRO A 189 -17.81 12.26 4.58
CA PRO A 189 -18.26 12.07 3.21
C PRO A 189 -17.12 11.67 2.26
N ASP A 190 -15.87 11.98 2.62
CA ASP A 190 -14.66 11.52 1.93
C ASP A 190 -14.52 9.99 1.97
N LEU A 191 -14.80 9.37 3.13
CA LEU A 191 -14.72 7.93 3.31
C LEU A 191 -15.86 7.22 2.61
N VAL A 192 -17.08 7.77 2.69
CA VAL A 192 -18.25 7.22 2.00
C VAL A 192 -17.99 7.12 0.50
N ARG A 193 -17.48 8.19 -0.13
CA ARG A 193 -17.19 8.22 -1.57
C ARG A 193 -16.18 7.15 -2.01
N ARG A 194 -15.23 6.78 -1.15
CA ARG A 194 -14.21 5.76 -1.43
C ARG A 194 -14.47 4.42 -0.74
N SER A 195 -15.70 4.16 -0.29
CA SER A 195 -16.04 2.92 0.44
C SER A 195 -16.33 1.71 -0.47
N CYS A 196 -16.62 1.93 -1.75
CA CYS A 196 -16.98 0.87 -2.68
C CYS A 196 -15.76 0.02 -3.06
N GLN A 197 -15.65 -1.19 -2.54
CA GLN A 197 -14.50 -2.07 -2.80
C GLN A 197 -14.43 -2.51 -4.27
N GLU A 198 -15.57 -2.63 -4.95
CA GLU A 198 -15.64 -3.00 -6.37
C GLU A 198 -14.97 -1.96 -7.27
N HIS A 199 -14.89 -0.71 -6.82
CA HIS A 199 -14.20 0.39 -7.51
C HIS A 199 -12.78 0.65 -6.94
N GLY A 200 -12.22 -0.30 -6.18
CA GLY A 200 -10.92 -0.15 -5.53
C GLY A 200 -10.96 0.71 -4.26
N GLY A 201 -12.14 0.87 -3.65
CA GLY A 201 -12.34 1.58 -2.39
C GLY A 201 -11.77 0.86 -1.16
N THR A 202 -11.94 1.48 0.00
CA THR A 202 -11.33 1.08 1.28
C THR A 202 -12.39 0.77 2.34
N TRP A 203 -11.95 0.12 3.43
CA TRP A 203 -12.80 -0.22 4.57
C TRP A 203 -12.98 0.93 5.57
N GLU A 204 -12.34 2.07 5.33
CA GLU A 204 -12.23 3.15 6.31
C GLU A 204 -13.57 3.69 6.79
N PHE A 205 -14.58 3.75 5.91
CA PHE A 205 -15.91 4.20 6.32
C PHE A 205 -16.56 3.23 7.30
N MET A 206 -16.55 1.93 6.98
CA MET A 206 -17.09 0.89 7.87
C MET A 206 -16.31 0.83 9.18
N ASP A 207 -14.99 0.98 9.12
CA ASP A 207 -14.14 0.98 10.30
C ASP A 207 -14.46 2.16 11.22
N TYR A 208 -14.58 3.35 10.65
CA TYR A 208 -14.99 4.55 11.36
C TYR A 208 -16.39 4.39 11.98
N LEU A 209 -17.38 3.94 11.21
CA LEU A 209 -18.75 3.78 11.72
C LEU A 209 -18.85 2.75 12.85
N VAL A 210 -18.17 1.60 12.71
CA VAL A 210 -18.14 0.59 13.78
C VAL A 210 -17.47 1.13 15.03
N ASP A 211 -16.41 1.94 14.90
CA ASP A 211 -15.79 2.60 16.06
C ASP A 211 -16.78 3.57 16.75
N GLU A 212 -17.51 4.38 15.98
CA GLU A 212 -18.53 5.28 16.55
C GLU A 212 -19.63 4.52 17.30
N LEU A 213 -20.13 3.42 16.72
CA LEU A 213 -21.12 2.56 17.38
C LEU A 213 -20.56 1.91 18.67
N ARG A 214 -19.30 1.47 18.64
CA ARG A 214 -18.63 0.81 19.77
C ARG A 214 -18.23 1.76 20.89
N LYS A 215 -18.21 3.08 20.67
CA LYS A 215 -18.12 4.05 21.77
C LYS A 215 -19.28 3.90 22.75
N GLU A 216 -20.43 3.44 22.28
CA GLU A 216 -21.62 3.25 23.10
C GLU A 216 -21.79 1.80 23.58
N ASP A 217 -21.65 0.82 22.69
CA ASP A 217 -21.81 -0.60 23.03
C ASP A 217 -20.90 -1.48 22.17
N ASN A 218 -20.05 -2.27 22.83
CA ASN A 218 -19.12 -3.14 22.15
C ASN A 218 -19.77 -4.39 21.49
N ARG A 219 -21.09 -4.56 21.58
CA ARG A 219 -21.87 -5.55 20.82
C ARG A 219 -21.97 -5.28 19.32
N TRP A 220 -21.70 -4.04 18.89
CA TRP A 220 -21.63 -3.70 17.47
C TRP A 220 -20.41 -4.31 16.80
N GLY A 221 -20.60 -4.88 15.62
CA GLY A 221 -19.53 -5.42 14.80
C GLY A 221 -19.90 -5.42 13.32
N TYR A 222 -19.10 -6.13 12.53
CA TYR A 222 -19.36 -6.29 11.10
C TYR A 222 -20.21 -7.54 10.87
N ASN A 223 -20.93 -7.55 9.75
CA ASN A 223 -21.68 -8.71 9.30
C ASN A 223 -20.87 -9.57 8.33
N GLY A 224 -20.70 -10.85 8.62
CA GLY A 224 -20.31 -11.88 7.66
C GLY A 224 -21.51 -12.35 6.85
N LYS A 225 -21.57 -11.99 5.56
CA LYS A 225 -22.72 -12.26 4.68
C LYS A 225 -23.02 -13.76 4.62
N ARG A 226 -24.30 -14.12 4.76
CA ARG A 226 -24.77 -15.52 4.71
C ARG A 226 -24.03 -16.43 5.69
N GLY A 227 -23.58 -15.87 6.81
CA GLY A 227 -22.85 -16.57 7.86
C GLY A 227 -21.37 -16.81 7.56
N ASN A 228 -20.84 -16.30 6.43
CA ASN A 228 -19.44 -16.47 6.05
C ASN A 228 -18.57 -15.36 6.65
N ALA A 229 -17.71 -15.73 7.61
CA ALA A 229 -16.80 -14.79 8.27
C ALA A 229 -15.72 -14.20 7.33
N ASN A 230 -15.48 -14.83 6.18
CA ASN A 230 -14.51 -14.39 5.19
C ASN A 230 -15.15 -13.55 4.06
N ASP A 231 -16.47 -13.30 4.13
CA ASP A 231 -17.21 -12.46 3.17
C ASP A 231 -17.94 -11.33 3.93
N PRO A 232 -17.20 -10.36 4.51
CA PRO A 232 -17.79 -9.25 5.24
C PRO A 232 -18.65 -8.35 4.34
N SER A 233 -19.78 -7.88 4.86
CA SER A 233 -20.56 -6.83 4.22
C SER A 233 -19.86 -5.50 4.26
N GLN A 234 -20.05 -4.70 3.21
CA GLN A 234 -19.40 -3.40 3.03
C GLN A 234 -20.31 -2.23 3.45
N ASP A 235 -21.55 -2.54 3.82
CA ASP A 235 -22.70 -1.66 4.01
C ASP A 235 -23.65 -2.16 5.12
N ILE A 236 -23.30 -3.24 5.84
CA ILE A 236 -24.11 -3.82 6.91
C ILE A 236 -23.26 -3.99 8.18
N VAL A 237 -23.84 -3.60 9.31
CA VAL A 237 -23.31 -3.86 10.65
C VAL A 237 -24.20 -4.84 11.42
N ASP A 238 -23.61 -5.57 12.35
CA ASP A 238 -24.31 -6.50 13.23
C ASP A 238 -24.39 -5.97 14.67
N TYR A 239 -25.53 -6.19 15.34
CA TYR A 239 -25.65 -6.07 16.80
C TYR A 239 -25.85 -7.46 17.42
N HIS A 240 -24.93 -7.89 18.28
CA HIS A 240 -25.07 -9.17 18.99
C HIS A 240 -26.17 -9.08 20.07
N TYR A 241 -27.33 -9.69 19.83
CA TYR A 241 -28.47 -9.66 20.75
C TYR A 241 -28.45 -10.77 21.81
N GLY A 242 -27.56 -11.76 21.65
CA GLY A 242 -27.49 -12.96 22.47
C GLY A 242 -26.61 -12.81 23.71
N ALA A 243 -26.60 -13.86 24.54
CA ALA A 243 -25.65 -14.01 25.63
C ALA A 243 -24.31 -14.56 25.13
N GLY A 244 -23.24 -14.31 25.89
CA GLY A 244 -21.90 -14.83 25.63
C GLY A 244 -21.06 -13.96 24.68
N PRO A 245 -19.93 -14.54 24.21
CA PRO A 245 -19.02 -13.87 23.30
C PRO A 245 -19.70 -13.47 21.99
N SER A 246 -19.38 -12.29 21.49
CA SER A 246 -19.88 -11.83 20.17
C SER A 246 -19.17 -12.53 19.03
N ASN A 247 -17.88 -12.89 19.19
CA ASN A 247 -17.06 -13.41 18.12
C ASN A 247 -17.68 -14.64 17.44
N LEU A 248 -17.91 -14.53 16.13
CA LEU A 248 -18.54 -15.55 15.28
C LEU A 248 -19.97 -15.94 15.68
N SER A 249 -20.64 -15.19 16.56
CA SER A 249 -22.03 -15.45 16.91
C SER A 249 -22.96 -15.22 15.73
N THR A 250 -23.99 -16.06 15.58
CA THR A 250 -25.07 -15.88 14.61
C THR A 250 -26.32 -15.25 15.25
N SER A 251 -26.25 -14.92 16.54
CA SER A 251 -27.31 -14.24 17.28
C SER A 251 -27.24 -12.73 17.09
N VAL A 252 -27.46 -12.30 15.85
CA VAL A 252 -27.27 -10.90 15.41
C VAL A 252 -28.53 -10.29 14.82
N TYR A 253 -28.71 -9.00 15.06
CA TYR A 253 -29.48 -8.15 14.15
C TYR A 253 -28.58 -7.70 13.01
N ILE A 254 -29.12 -7.65 11.79
CA ILE A 254 -28.40 -7.36 10.56
C ILE A 254 -28.91 -6.03 10.01
N ILE A 255 -28.13 -4.97 10.12
CA ILE A 255 -28.57 -3.60 9.83
C ILE A 255 -27.84 -3.04 8.63
N ASP A 256 -28.58 -2.79 7.56
CA ASP A 256 -28.10 -2.07 6.40
C ASP A 256 -28.05 -0.57 6.73
N ILE A 257 -26.84 -0.02 6.65
CA ILE A 257 -26.49 1.35 7.03
C ILE A 257 -26.30 2.27 5.82
N MET A 258 -26.43 1.76 4.60
CA MET A 258 -26.16 2.53 3.38
C MET A 258 -27.07 2.12 2.22
N PHE A 259 -27.91 3.04 1.78
CA PHE A 259 -28.64 2.86 0.54
C PHE A 259 -27.75 3.14 -0.68
N GLY A 260 -27.87 2.31 -1.71
CA GLY A 260 -27.19 2.52 -2.99
C GLY A 260 -25.66 2.49 -2.89
N HIS A 261 -25.11 1.63 -2.02
CA HIS A 261 -23.66 1.41 -1.95
C HIS A 261 -23.10 1.05 -3.33
N CYS A 262 -21.90 1.55 -3.66
CA CYS A 262 -21.29 1.51 -5.00
C CYS A 262 -22.04 2.27 -6.13
N GLY A 263 -23.21 2.85 -5.87
CA GLY A 263 -23.87 3.77 -6.78
C GLY A 263 -23.25 5.17 -6.78
N ASN A 264 -23.84 6.08 -7.57
CA ASN A 264 -23.35 7.47 -7.71
C ASN A 264 -23.57 8.33 -6.46
N SER A 265 -24.54 7.96 -5.62
CA SER A 265 -24.95 8.76 -4.45
C SER A 265 -25.33 7.85 -3.27
N PRO A 266 -24.36 7.13 -2.67
CA PRO A 266 -24.61 6.39 -1.44
C PRO A 266 -25.11 7.31 -0.34
N SER A 267 -26.14 6.89 0.39
CA SER A 267 -26.78 7.70 1.44
C SER A 267 -26.99 6.90 2.72
N PRO A 268 -27.07 7.57 3.90
CA PRO A 268 -27.25 6.87 5.16
C PRO A 268 -28.60 6.12 5.19
N ALA A 269 -28.58 4.92 5.76
CA ALA A 269 -29.78 4.11 5.99
C ALA A 269 -29.80 3.51 7.40
N TRP A 270 -30.95 2.97 7.78
CA TRP A 270 -31.13 2.16 8.99
C TRP A 270 -32.22 1.13 8.73
N ILE A 271 -31.87 0.10 7.96
CA ILE A 271 -32.84 -0.89 7.48
C ILE A 271 -32.52 -2.22 8.16
N ASP A 272 -33.46 -2.73 8.96
CA ASP A 272 -33.34 -4.04 9.60
C ASP A 272 -33.57 -5.16 8.56
N GLN A 273 -32.49 -5.80 8.15
CA GLN A 273 -32.47 -6.90 7.20
C GLN A 273 -32.54 -8.27 7.89
N THR A 274 -32.72 -8.33 9.21
CA THR A 274 -32.67 -9.59 9.98
C THR A 274 -33.73 -10.57 9.50
N ALA A 275 -34.99 -10.14 9.39
CA ALA A 275 -36.10 -11.00 8.97
C ALA A 275 -35.97 -11.40 7.48
N VAL A 276 -35.57 -10.47 6.62
CA VAL A 276 -35.36 -10.73 5.18
C VAL A 276 -34.28 -11.78 4.98
N THR A 277 -33.16 -11.66 5.70
CA THR A 277 -32.05 -12.61 5.66
C THR A 277 -32.50 -14.01 6.10
N ILE A 278 -33.23 -14.11 7.22
CA ILE A 278 -33.76 -15.40 7.70
C ILE A 278 -34.75 -16.01 6.70
N ASN A 279 -35.68 -15.21 6.17
CA ASN A 279 -36.67 -15.68 5.20
C ASN A 279 -36.05 -16.11 3.87
N SER A 280 -34.87 -15.60 3.53
CA SER A 280 -34.07 -16.07 2.39
C SER A 280 -33.33 -17.41 2.64
N GLY A 281 -33.46 -17.99 3.85
CA GLY A 281 -32.77 -19.22 4.24
C GLY A 281 -31.31 -19.00 4.62
N THR A 282 -30.90 -17.78 4.95
CA THR A 282 -29.53 -17.43 5.32
C THR A 282 -29.47 -16.78 6.70
N ILE A 283 -28.26 -16.50 7.19
CA ILE A 283 -28.01 -15.90 8.51
C ILE A 283 -26.93 -14.83 8.40
N GLY A 284 -26.86 -13.94 9.40
CA GLY A 284 -25.70 -13.09 9.64
C GLY A 284 -24.70 -13.79 10.55
N ARG A 285 -23.46 -13.27 10.59
CA ARG A 285 -22.45 -13.70 11.55
C ARG A 285 -21.64 -12.51 11.99
N TRP A 286 -21.65 -12.25 13.29
CA TRP A 286 -20.84 -11.22 13.89
C TRP A 286 -19.37 -11.53 13.68
N ILE A 287 -18.62 -10.57 13.13
CA ILE A 287 -17.18 -10.64 13.02
C ILE A 287 -16.55 -9.32 13.47
N GLY A 288 -15.39 -9.42 14.13
CA GLY A 288 -14.57 -8.26 14.48
C GLY A 288 -13.63 -7.83 13.36
N ARG A 289 -13.58 -8.57 12.24
CA ARG A 289 -12.61 -8.43 11.13
C ARG A 289 -11.13 -8.42 11.54
N GLY A 290 -10.80 -8.81 12.77
CA GLY A 290 -9.45 -8.71 13.36
C GLY A 290 -9.19 -7.40 14.13
N ARG A 291 -10.19 -6.52 14.27
CA ARG A 291 -10.15 -5.27 15.06
C ARG A 291 -10.39 -5.50 16.54
N PHE A 292 -11.28 -6.44 16.82
CA PHE A 292 -11.81 -6.68 18.15
C PHE A 292 -11.99 -8.17 18.35
N VAL A 293 -11.78 -8.62 19.58
CA VAL A 293 -12.23 -9.91 20.09
C VAL A 293 -13.19 -9.60 21.23
N ASN A 294 -14.39 -10.17 21.19
CA ASN A 294 -15.47 -9.86 22.14
C ASN A 294 -16.45 -11.02 22.25
#